data_AF-A0A4U0ZY01-F1
#
_entry.id   AF-A0A4U0ZY01-F1
#
_cell.length_a   1.000
_cell.length_b   1.000
_cell.length_c   1.000
_cell.angle_alpha   90.00
_cell.angle_beta   90.00
_cell.angle_gamma   90.00
#
_symmetry.space_group_name_H-M   'P 1'
#
loop_
_entity.id
_entity.type
_entity.pdbx_description
1 polymer ?
#
loop_
_entity_poly.entity_id
_entity_poly.type
_entity_poly.pdbx_seq_one_letter_code
_entity_poly.pdbx_strand_id
1 'polypeptide(L)'
;MGHAENKKTNNNKKLTKRFCGSRKSPALAELHVVCRKKMNIAFEIHDSTLNEIISEGASTILRFNEAIIHRSEGEPGIDKGTCWVQAIEIKFENASILTEPDDIPNQLDYGYFLINDKKHTNVIKIPLQETGKIEAMFETFYRNELKIIANKIVINEAGEARYLQDFE
;
A
#
# COMPACT_ATOMS: atom_id res chain seq x y z
N MET A 1 -70.47 -12.89 22.62
CA MET A 1 -71.64 -12.07 23.01
C MET A 1 -71.52 -10.73 22.31
N GLY A 2 -72.56 -10.34 21.53
CA GLY A 2 -72.81 -9.00 20.97
C GLY A 2 -71.86 -8.55 19.86
N HIS A 3 -72.26 -8.39 18.59
CA HIS A 3 -73.11 -7.30 18.04
C HIS A 3 -72.55 -5.90 18.41
N ALA A 4 -72.38 -4.90 17.55
CA ALA A 4 -72.92 -4.61 16.22
C ALA A 4 -72.17 -3.38 15.65
N GLU A 5 -71.92 -3.33 14.34
CA GLU A 5 -72.49 -2.36 13.37
C GLU A 5 -71.84 -0.97 13.25
N ASN A 6 -70.97 -0.84 12.24
CA ASN A 6 -71.20 -0.13 10.97
C ASN A 6 -72.23 1.04 10.95
N LYS A 7 -71.80 2.25 10.55
CA LYS A 7 -72.60 3.13 9.68
C LYS A 7 -71.75 4.15 8.91
N LYS A 8 -72.00 4.15 7.60
CA LYS A 8 -71.54 5.05 6.53
C LYS A 8 -72.02 6.49 6.77
N THR A 9 -71.32 7.48 6.21
CA THR A 9 -71.87 8.34 5.12
C THR A 9 -70.82 9.24 4.47
N ASN A 10 -70.91 9.30 3.14
CA ASN A 10 -70.23 10.19 2.21
C ASN A 10 -70.44 11.68 2.52
N ASN A 11 -69.48 12.53 2.14
CA ASN A 11 -69.84 13.71 1.37
C ASN A 11 -68.74 14.13 0.38
N ASN A 12 -69.18 14.22 -0.86
CA ASN A 12 -68.47 14.59 -2.08
C ASN A 12 -68.33 16.12 -2.14
N LYS A 13 -67.18 16.67 -2.56
CA LYS A 13 -67.17 17.91 -3.36
C LYS A 13 -65.88 18.07 -4.17
N LYS A 14 -66.11 18.28 -5.45
CA LYS A 14 -65.19 18.39 -6.59
C LYS A 14 -64.57 19.79 -6.67
N LEU A 15 -63.27 19.79 -7.00
CA LEU A 15 -62.58 20.51 -8.09
C LEU A 15 -62.39 22.04 -8.06
N THR A 16 -61.13 22.35 -8.42
CA THR A 16 -60.55 23.55 -9.05
C THR A 16 -60.12 24.72 -8.15
N LYS A 17 -58.80 24.96 -8.14
CA LYS A 17 -58.22 26.19 -8.69
C LYS A 17 -56.73 25.99 -8.98
N ARG A 18 -56.35 26.32 -10.21
CA ARG A 18 -54.96 26.43 -10.68
C ARG A 18 -54.31 27.59 -9.93
N PHE A 19 -53.11 27.38 -9.40
CA PHE A 19 -52.18 28.46 -9.10
C PHE A 19 -50.80 28.07 -9.63
N CYS A 20 -50.36 28.81 -10.64
CA CYS A 20 -48.99 28.91 -11.10
C CYS A 20 -48.23 29.75 -10.07
N GLY A 21 -47.10 29.27 -9.56
CA GLY A 21 -46.31 30.03 -8.60
C GLY A 21 -45.06 29.30 -8.12
N SER A 22 -43.94 29.60 -8.78
CA SER A 22 -42.58 29.73 -8.23
C SER A 22 -41.96 28.60 -7.40
N ARG A 23 -40.94 27.98 -8.01
CA ARG A 23 -39.58 27.76 -7.47
C ARG A 23 -39.43 27.64 -5.95
N LYS A 24 -39.03 26.46 -5.50
CA LYS A 24 -37.71 26.20 -4.88
C LYS A 24 -37.66 24.75 -4.41
N SER A 25 -36.94 23.92 -5.14
CA SER A 25 -36.40 22.67 -4.61
C SER A 25 -35.34 23.01 -3.56
N PRO A 26 -35.29 22.31 -2.41
CA PRO A 26 -34.05 22.23 -1.65
C PRO A 26 -33.53 20.80 -1.63
N ALA A 27 -32.29 20.69 -2.10
CA ALA A 27 -31.24 19.83 -1.58
C ALA A 27 -31.47 18.31 -1.66
N LEU A 28 -31.20 17.75 -2.85
CA LEU A 28 -30.40 16.53 -2.90
C LEU A 28 -29.03 16.90 -2.30
N ALA A 29 -28.79 16.48 -1.05
CA ALA A 29 -27.44 16.42 -0.52
C ALA A 29 -26.68 15.41 -1.38
N GLU A 30 -25.90 15.90 -2.34
CA GLU A 30 -24.89 15.11 -3.01
C GLU A 30 -23.91 14.62 -1.94
N LEU A 31 -24.05 13.35 -1.56
CA LEU A 31 -22.96 12.59 -0.97
C LEU A 31 -21.82 12.60 -2.01
N HIS A 32 -20.93 13.58 -1.90
CA HIS A 32 -19.61 13.53 -2.49
C HIS A 32 -18.90 12.32 -1.89
N VAL A 33 -19.06 11.17 -2.56
CA VAL A 33 -18.14 10.05 -2.40
C VAL A 33 -16.80 10.56 -2.95
N VAL A 34 -15.97 11.11 -2.08
CA VAL A 34 -14.57 11.35 -2.39
C VAL A 34 -13.96 9.98 -2.57
N CYS A 35 -13.95 9.50 -3.81
CA CYS A 35 -13.19 8.34 -4.20
C CYS A 35 -11.72 8.73 -4.09
N ARG A 36 -11.14 8.58 -2.88
CA ARG A 36 -9.71 8.79 -2.68
C ARG A 36 -8.99 7.87 -3.66
N LYS A 37 -8.25 8.45 -4.61
CA LYS A 37 -7.44 7.68 -5.54
C LYS A 37 -6.42 6.90 -4.70
N LYS A 38 -6.37 5.59 -4.89
CA LYS A 38 -5.50 4.72 -4.09
C LYS A 38 -4.07 5.02 -4.50
N MET A 39 -3.25 5.49 -3.56
CA MET A 39 -1.82 5.68 -3.77
C MET A 39 -1.13 4.32 -3.84
N ASN A 40 -0.38 4.09 -4.91
CA ASN A 40 0.54 2.98 -5.03
C ASN A 40 1.83 3.33 -4.27
N ILE A 41 2.41 2.33 -3.62
CA ILE A 41 3.60 2.49 -2.77
C ILE A 41 4.64 1.47 -3.21
N ALA A 42 5.89 1.89 -3.32
CA ALA A 42 7.01 0.99 -3.61
C ALA A 42 8.24 1.35 -2.78
N PHE A 43 8.97 0.33 -2.37
CA PHE A 43 10.31 0.43 -1.80
C PHE A 43 11.32 0.49 -2.94
N GLU A 44 12.19 1.50 -2.90
CA GLU A 44 13.38 1.60 -3.74
C GLU A 44 14.60 1.13 -2.94
N ILE A 45 15.29 0.12 -3.49
CA ILE A 45 16.47 -0.51 -2.89
C ILE A 45 17.66 0.45 -2.95
N HIS A 46 17.84 1.15 -4.07
CA HIS A 46 18.93 2.12 -4.25
C HIS A 46 18.84 3.21 -3.18
N ASP A 47 20.01 3.63 -2.66
CA ASP A 47 20.19 4.61 -1.58
C ASP A 47 19.60 4.23 -0.22
N SER A 48 18.89 3.10 -0.11
CA SER A 48 18.37 2.63 1.17
C SER A 48 19.47 2.01 2.03
N THR A 49 19.34 2.13 3.35
CA THR A 49 20.34 1.59 4.30
C THR A 49 19.86 0.28 4.91
N LEU A 50 20.61 -0.81 4.67
CA LEU A 50 20.45 -2.06 5.40
C LEU A 50 21.08 -1.90 6.79
N ASN A 51 20.27 -2.00 7.84
CA ASN A 51 20.70 -1.75 9.21
C ASN A 51 20.94 -3.00 10.03
N GLU A 52 20.17 -4.06 9.81
CA GLU A 52 20.31 -5.32 10.55
C GLU A 52 19.91 -6.50 9.66
N ILE A 53 20.63 -7.61 9.83
CA ILE A 53 20.25 -8.94 9.36
C ILE A 53 20.06 -9.81 10.60
N ILE A 54 18.88 -10.37 10.79
CA ILE A 54 18.53 -11.17 11.96
C ILE A 54 18.11 -12.56 11.48
N SER A 55 18.78 -13.58 11.97
CA SER A 55 18.41 -14.98 11.71
C SER A 55 17.69 -15.56 12.92
N GLU A 56 16.42 -15.94 12.75
CA GLU A 56 15.56 -16.52 13.78
C GLU A 56 14.99 -17.86 13.31
N GLY A 57 15.65 -18.95 13.71
CA GLY A 57 15.30 -20.30 13.27
C GLY A 57 15.41 -20.41 11.74
N ALA A 58 14.29 -20.67 11.07
CA ALA A 58 14.23 -20.76 9.61
C ALA A 58 13.88 -19.42 8.93
N SER A 59 13.79 -18.32 9.68
CA SER A 59 13.47 -17.00 9.12
C SER A 59 14.70 -16.10 9.10
N THR A 60 14.80 -15.25 8.08
CA THR A 60 15.75 -14.14 8.02
C THR A 60 14.96 -12.84 7.94
N ILE A 61 15.30 -11.87 8.77
CA ILE A 61 14.68 -10.54 8.79
C ILE A 61 15.74 -9.52 8.43
N LEU A 62 15.44 -8.69 7.43
CA LEU A 62 16.22 -7.51 7.09
C LEU A 62 15.49 -6.27 7.60
N ARG A 63 16.21 -5.40 8.29
CA ARG A 63 15.68 -4.11 8.74
C ARG A 63 16.38 -2.97 8.03
N PHE A 64 15.57 -2.03 7.57
CA PHE A 64 16.01 -0.78 6.97
C PHE A 64 15.39 0.33 7.81
N ASN A 65 16.21 1.19 8.40
CA ASN A 65 15.74 2.34 9.17
C ASN A 65 15.50 3.55 8.25
N GLU A 66 16.26 3.64 7.15
CA GLU A 66 16.16 4.69 6.14
C GLU A 66 15.97 4.03 4.77
N ALA A 67 14.76 3.55 4.49
CA ALA A 67 14.36 3.08 3.17
C ALA A 67 13.68 4.19 2.36
N ILE A 68 13.96 4.24 1.07
CA ILE A 68 13.34 5.17 0.13
C ILE A 68 12.01 4.59 -0.35
N ILE A 69 10.93 5.33 -0.10
CA ILE A 69 9.56 4.93 -0.44
C ILE A 69 8.99 5.89 -1.48
N HIS A 70 8.63 5.35 -2.65
CA HIS A 70 7.90 6.07 -3.68
C HIS A 70 6.40 5.94 -3.48
N ARG A 71 5.68 7.04 -3.63
CA ARG A 71 4.21 7.08 -3.63
C ARG A 71 3.70 7.81 -4.87
N SER A 72 2.91 7.12 -5.69
CA SER A 72 2.31 7.68 -6.91
C SER A 72 0.87 7.20 -7.08
N GLU A 73 0.03 7.98 -7.77
CA GLU A 73 -1.27 7.51 -8.25
C GLU A 73 -1.14 6.53 -9.43
N GLY A 74 0.02 6.55 -10.11
CA GLY A 74 0.41 5.64 -11.18
C GLY A 74 1.43 4.61 -10.70
N GLU A 75 2.46 4.34 -11.49
CA GLU A 75 3.58 3.45 -11.15
C GLU A 75 4.65 4.19 -10.32
N PRO A 76 4.84 3.86 -9.03
CA PRO A 76 5.83 4.53 -8.18
C PRO A 76 7.26 4.31 -8.70
N GLY A 77 8.07 5.37 -8.71
CA GLY A 77 9.41 5.38 -9.31
C GLY A 77 9.42 5.63 -10.82
N ILE A 78 8.25 5.80 -11.46
CA ILE A 78 8.12 6.13 -12.89
C ILE A 78 7.19 7.32 -13.10
N ASP A 79 5.97 7.22 -12.57
CA ASP A 79 4.98 8.27 -12.65
C ASP A 79 5.16 9.29 -11.52
N LYS A 80 4.74 10.53 -11.78
CA LYS A 80 4.79 11.63 -10.80
C LYS A 80 4.22 11.23 -9.45
N GLY A 81 4.87 11.70 -8.41
CA GLY A 81 4.57 11.26 -7.06
C GLY A 81 5.43 11.98 -6.02
N THR A 82 5.72 11.28 -4.94
CA THR A 82 6.53 11.79 -3.83
C THR A 82 7.46 10.69 -3.32
N CYS A 83 8.64 11.09 -2.88
CA CYS A 83 9.61 10.23 -2.20
C CYS A 83 9.60 10.51 -0.70
N TRP A 84 9.76 9.44 0.08
CA TRP A 84 9.76 9.47 1.54
C TRP A 84 10.91 8.62 2.05
N VAL A 85 11.43 8.97 3.23
CA VAL A 85 12.28 8.09 4.01
C VAL A 85 11.42 7.45 5.09
N GLN A 86 11.41 6.13 5.17
CA GLN A 86 10.66 5.39 6.18
C GLN A 86 11.39 4.10 6.52
N ALA A 87 11.22 3.58 7.74
CA ALA A 87 11.73 2.26 8.05
C ALA A 87 10.89 1.18 7.34
N ILE A 88 11.51 0.06 6.98
CA ILE A 88 10.80 -1.14 6.52
C ILE A 88 11.41 -2.38 7.15
N GLU A 89 10.59 -3.43 7.23
CA GLU A 89 11.04 -4.77 7.59
C GLU A 89 10.73 -5.73 6.44
N ILE A 90 11.74 -6.51 6.05
CA ILE A 90 11.60 -7.59 5.08
C ILE A 90 11.84 -8.90 5.80
N LYS A 91 10.83 -9.74 5.87
CA LYS A 91 10.92 -11.08 6.44
C LYS A 91 10.90 -12.13 5.34
N PHE A 92 11.91 -12.98 5.34
CA PHE A 92 11.99 -14.19 4.54
C PHE A 92 11.76 -15.41 5.44
N GLU A 93 10.87 -16.33 5.04
CA GLU A 93 10.66 -17.60 5.74
C GLU A 93 11.27 -18.77 4.97
N ASN A 94 11.75 -19.77 5.73
CA ASN A 94 12.58 -20.87 5.25
C ASN A 94 13.74 -20.38 4.38
N ALA A 95 14.42 -19.37 4.91
CA ALA A 95 15.46 -18.65 4.22
C ALA A 95 16.82 -19.33 4.35
N SER A 96 17.68 -19.11 3.37
CA SER A 96 19.11 -19.40 3.45
C SER A 96 19.87 -18.22 2.88
N ILE A 97 20.76 -17.65 3.69
CA ILE A 97 21.70 -16.62 3.26
C ILE A 97 22.85 -17.33 2.55
N LEU A 98 23.06 -17.01 1.28
CA LEU A 98 24.13 -17.55 0.45
C LEU A 98 25.40 -16.71 0.53
N THR A 99 25.24 -15.39 0.64
CA THR A 99 26.32 -14.43 0.88
C THR A 99 25.78 -13.34 1.80
N GLU A 100 26.64 -12.81 2.67
CA GLU A 100 26.32 -11.75 3.62
C GLU A 100 27.41 -10.68 3.53
N PRO A 101 27.07 -9.37 3.59
CA PRO A 101 28.08 -8.32 3.61
C PRO A 101 28.84 -8.33 4.95
N ASP A 102 30.13 -8.03 4.90
CA ASP A 102 31.00 -8.01 6.09
C ASP A 102 30.72 -6.81 7.02
N ASP A 103 30.03 -5.79 6.50
CA ASP A 103 29.81 -4.50 7.16
C ASP A 103 28.33 -4.08 7.11
N ILE A 104 27.76 -3.87 8.29
CA ILE A 104 26.40 -3.35 8.51
C ILE A 104 26.48 -2.35 9.69
N PRO A 105 25.79 -1.19 9.64
CA PRO A 105 24.88 -0.72 8.60
C PRO A 105 25.60 -0.35 7.29
N ASN A 106 24.93 -0.55 6.15
CA ASN A 106 25.49 -0.23 4.84
C ASN A 106 24.44 0.31 3.87
N GLN A 107 24.84 1.26 3.04
CA GLN A 107 23.99 1.80 1.98
C GLN A 107 24.01 0.85 0.77
N LEU A 108 22.85 0.65 0.17
CA LEU A 108 22.70 -0.19 -1.01
C LEU A 108 22.84 0.63 -2.30
N ASP A 109 23.64 0.12 -3.23
CA ASP A 109 23.80 0.67 -4.58
C ASP A 109 22.80 0.01 -5.55
N TYR A 110 22.55 -1.29 -5.37
CA TYR A 110 21.67 -2.02 -6.28
C TYR A 110 20.98 -3.19 -5.58
N GLY A 111 19.89 -3.66 -6.14
CA GLY A 111 19.38 -4.98 -5.80
C GLY A 111 18.22 -5.43 -6.66
N TYR A 112 17.80 -6.67 -6.42
CA TYR A 112 16.57 -7.19 -7.00
C TYR A 112 15.92 -8.24 -6.12
N PHE A 113 14.63 -8.42 -6.35
CA PHE A 113 13.89 -9.60 -5.93
C PHE A 113 13.46 -10.40 -7.18
N LEU A 114 13.67 -11.71 -7.17
CA LEU A 114 13.11 -12.63 -8.13
C LEU A 114 12.04 -13.46 -7.41
N ILE A 115 10.77 -13.23 -7.76
CA ILE A 115 9.61 -13.85 -7.11
C ILE A 115 8.84 -14.61 -8.19
N ASN A 116 8.81 -15.94 -8.10
CA ASN A 116 8.09 -16.79 -9.07
C ASN A 116 8.44 -16.42 -10.53
N ASP A 117 9.75 -16.34 -10.82
CA ASP A 117 10.33 -15.97 -12.12
C ASP A 117 10.11 -14.52 -12.58
N LYS A 118 9.45 -13.69 -11.78
CA LYS A 118 9.32 -12.24 -12.02
C LYS A 118 10.41 -11.46 -11.29
N LYS A 119 11.27 -10.79 -12.05
CA LYS A 119 12.33 -9.92 -11.51
C LYS A 119 11.80 -8.51 -11.23
N HIS A 120 12.03 -8.04 -10.01
CA HIS A 120 11.80 -6.68 -9.53
C HIS A 120 13.16 -6.04 -9.28
N THR A 121 13.63 -5.24 -10.25
CA THR A 121 14.95 -4.59 -10.18
C THR A 121 14.82 -3.23 -9.52
N ASN A 122 15.58 -3.00 -8.45
CA ASN A 122 15.62 -1.78 -7.64
C ASN A 122 14.31 -1.31 -7.00
N VAL A 123 13.15 -1.62 -7.55
CA VAL A 123 11.86 -1.16 -7.05
C VAL A 123 10.91 -2.32 -6.88
N ILE A 124 10.28 -2.41 -5.71
CA ILE A 124 9.28 -3.43 -5.41
C ILE A 124 8.08 -2.81 -4.68
N LYS A 125 6.87 -3.24 -5.06
CA LYS A 125 5.64 -2.75 -4.42
C LYS A 125 5.58 -3.18 -2.96
N ILE A 126 5.07 -2.31 -2.10
CA ILE A 126 4.82 -2.60 -0.69
C ILE A 126 3.42 -2.11 -0.26
N PRO A 127 2.79 -2.70 0.77
CA PRO A 127 3.19 -3.94 1.41
C PRO A 127 3.12 -5.12 0.44
N LEU A 128 3.96 -6.12 0.67
CA LEU A 128 4.05 -7.32 -0.18
C LEU A 128 4.01 -8.57 0.69
N GLN A 129 3.26 -9.57 0.26
CA GLN A 129 3.34 -10.91 0.82
C GLN A 129 3.20 -11.91 -0.32
N GLU A 130 4.24 -12.71 -0.54
CA GLU A 130 4.28 -13.68 -1.64
C GLU A 130 4.89 -15.00 -1.15
N THR A 131 4.43 -16.09 -1.73
CA THR A 131 4.94 -17.45 -1.49
C THR A 131 5.37 -18.08 -2.81
N GLY A 132 6.38 -18.95 -2.76
CA GLY A 132 6.89 -19.67 -3.92
C GLY A 132 8.40 -19.60 -3.99
N LYS A 133 9.00 -19.51 -5.18
CA LYS A 133 10.45 -19.41 -5.31
C LYS A 133 10.88 -17.94 -5.15
N ILE A 134 11.61 -17.64 -4.08
CA ILE A 134 12.10 -16.29 -3.79
C ILE A 134 13.64 -16.29 -3.82
N GLU A 135 14.20 -15.36 -4.58
CA GLU A 135 15.62 -14.99 -4.51
C GLU A 135 15.70 -13.47 -4.30
N ALA A 136 16.57 -13.01 -3.40
CA ALA A 136 16.87 -11.61 -3.21
C ALA A 136 18.38 -11.40 -3.29
N MET A 137 18.79 -10.34 -3.96
CA MET A 137 20.18 -9.93 -4.02
C MET A 137 20.27 -8.43 -3.80
N PHE A 138 21.18 -8.02 -2.92
CA PHE A 138 21.50 -6.62 -2.66
C PHE A 138 23.02 -6.43 -2.78
N GLU A 139 23.42 -5.38 -3.46
CA GLU A 139 24.81 -4.94 -3.59
C GLU A 139 24.98 -3.65 -2.78
N THR A 140 25.96 -3.63 -1.89
CA THR A 140 26.30 -2.43 -1.11
C THR A 140 27.17 -1.48 -1.94
N PHE A 141 27.30 -0.23 -1.49
CA PHE A 141 28.15 0.76 -2.14
C PHE A 141 29.63 0.35 -2.25
N TYR A 142 30.07 -0.56 -1.38
CA TYR A 142 31.42 -1.13 -1.41
C TYR A 142 31.53 -2.45 -2.20
N ARG A 143 30.49 -2.79 -2.98
CA ARG A 143 30.38 -4.01 -3.81
C ARG A 143 30.37 -5.33 -3.01
N ASN A 144 29.92 -5.28 -1.76
CA ASN A 144 29.59 -6.48 -1.00
C ASN A 144 28.19 -6.95 -1.38
N GLU A 145 27.94 -8.27 -1.36
CA GLU A 145 26.66 -8.84 -1.79
C GLU A 145 25.94 -9.55 -0.64
N LEU A 146 24.66 -9.21 -0.43
CA LEU A 146 23.71 -10.04 0.31
C LEU A 146 22.89 -10.87 -0.68
N LYS A 147 22.93 -12.20 -0.58
CA LYS A 147 22.11 -13.10 -1.39
C LYS A 147 21.28 -14.00 -0.48
N ILE A 148 19.96 -14.04 -0.70
CA ILE A 148 19.02 -14.83 0.08
C ILE A 148 18.15 -15.65 -0.86
N ILE A 149 17.96 -16.92 -0.54
CA ILE A 149 16.89 -17.75 -1.13
C ILE A 149 15.87 -18.07 -0.05
N ALA A 150 14.58 -18.10 -0.40
CA ALA A 150 13.49 -18.35 0.54
C ALA A 150 12.26 -18.92 -0.17
N ASN A 151 11.24 -19.32 0.62
CA ASN A 151 9.97 -19.77 0.07
C ASN A 151 8.77 -18.85 0.34
N LYS A 152 8.99 -17.80 1.14
CA LYS A 152 8.01 -16.74 1.39
C LYS A 152 8.73 -15.45 1.75
N ILE A 153 8.17 -14.34 1.29
CA ILE A 153 8.60 -12.99 1.59
C ILE A 153 7.41 -12.18 2.11
N VAL A 154 7.67 -11.35 3.12
CA VAL A 154 6.76 -10.33 3.63
C VAL A 154 7.53 -9.02 3.74
N ILE A 155 7.02 -7.95 3.13
CA ILE A 155 7.59 -6.60 3.22
C ILE A 155 6.54 -5.67 3.79
N ASN A 156 6.87 -5.01 4.90
CA ASN A 156 5.99 -4.03 5.55
C ASN A 156 6.70 -2.70 5.82
N GLU A 157 5.95 -1.61 5.70
CA GLU A 157 6.34 -0.32 6.26
C GLU A 157 6.45 -0.42 7.79
N ALA A 158 7.46 0.21 8.36
CA ALA A 158 7.71 0.30 9.79
C ALA A 158 7.95 1.77 10.19
N GLY A 159 7.48 2.17 11.37
CA GLY A 159 7.67 3.53 11.87
C GLY A 159 7.01 4.63 11.03
N GLU A 160 7.36 5.88 11.34
CA GLU A 160 6.79 7.07 10.71
C GLU A 160 7.52 7.45 9.42
N ALA A 161 6.76 7.81 8.38
CA ALA A 161 7.31 8.29 7.12
C ALA A 161 7.71 9.76 7.21
N ARG A 162 8.90 10.10 6.73
CA ARG A 162 9.38 11.48 6.59
C ARG A 162 9.43 11.86 5.12
N TYR A 163 8.76 12.95 4.76
CA TYR A 163 8.81 13.48 3.40
C TYR A 163 10.25 13.81 3.01
N LEU A 164 10.64 13.43 1.79
CA LEU A 164 11.95 13.73 1.22
C LEU A 164 11.81 14.80 0.13
N GLN A 165 11.04 14.50 -0.92
CA GLN A 165 10.88 15.38 -2.08
C GLN A 165 9.69 14.95 -2.96
N ASP A 166 9.33 15.83 -3.90
CA ASP A 166 8.46 15.46 -5.01
C ASP A 166 9.24 14.61 -6.03
N PHE A 167 8.53 13.72 -6.72
CA PHE A 167 9.05 12.92 -7.82
C PHE A 167 8.35 13.35 -9.10
N GLU A 168 9.09 13.88 -10.08
CA GLU A 168 8.57 14.56 -11.26
C GLU A 168 8.99 13.92 -12.58
#